data_AF-A0A9P5U434-F1
#
_entry.id   AF-A0A9P5U434-F1
#
_cell.length_a   1.000
_cell.length_b   1.000
_cell.length_c   1.000
_cell.angle_alpha   90.00
_cell.angle_beta   90.00
_cell.angle_gamma   90.00
#
_symmetry.space_group_name_H-M   'P 1'
#
loop_
_entity.id
_entity.type
_entity.pdbx_description
1 polymer ?
#
loop_
_entity_poly.entity_id
_entity_poly.type
_entity_poly.pdbx_seq_one_letter_code
_entity_poly.pdbx_strand_id
1 'polypeptide(L)'
;MPATYDKFVPSHFPEFLARANFHSSYIDLAELRKFDDVANRFQPSSQLSEKLNSQTLLNHCLRCYYFSIAILDAGFPSNTPSVPQISREELIKQLYLTCILHDLGLSTHEDAASHPAHDMTFEFHGGLMVYEHLRAEYAPSLVLDDSQIADITQSIMLHDVFFDAGMSSATGMLMQLSAFFDMLGYGVYGTDSMECMLHRDTVRELEKAFPRGDMVEGSTYAAQEMMRVKPNCHLTRAPTFAARLIKGVHCLADSH
;
A
#
# COMPACT_ATOMS: atom_id res chain seq x y z
N MET A 1 14.17 14.07 -2.37
CA MET A 1 14.42 12.60 -2.25
C MET A 1 15.90 12.20 -2.29
N PRO A 2 16.39 11.47 -1.26
CA PRO A 2 17.65 10.71 -1.27
C PRO A 2 17.85 9.77 -2.48
N ALA A 3 19.09 9.30 -2.68
CA ALA A 3 19.43 8.33 -3.73
C ALA A 3 19.19 6.87 -3.30
N THR A 4 19.27 6.61 -2.00
CA THR A 4 19.04 5.30 -1.37
C THR A 4 18.20 5.48 -0.11
N TYR A 5 17.60 4.40 0.36
CA TYR A 5 16.83 4.33 1.61
C TYR A 5 17.21 3.07 2.38
N ASP A 6 16.86 3.02 3.66
CA ASP A 6 16.99 1.80 4.45
C ASP A 6 16.09 0.71 3.87
N LYS A 7 16.68 -0.43 3.50
CA LYS A 7 15.95 -1.57 2.93
C LYS A 7 14.98 -2.19 3.93
N PHE A 8 15.27 -2.08 5.22
CA PHE A 8 14.45 -2.60 6.31
C PHE A 8 14.27 -1.55 7.40
N VAL A 9 13.03 -1.41 7.88
CA VAL A 9 12.66 -0.47 8.94
C VAL A 9 11.81 -1.20 10.00
N PRO A 10 11.69 -0.70 11.24
CA PRO A 10 10.79 -1.30 12.22
C PRO A 10 9.36 -1.37 11.69
N SER A 11 8.67 -2.49 11.92
CA SER A 11 7.26 -2.64 11.53
C SER A 11 6.29 -1.97 12.51
N HIS A 12 6.74 -1.77 13.75
CA HIS A 12 5.94 -1.12 14.79
C HIS A 12 6.02 0.40 14.64
N PHE A 13 4.88 1.07 14.45
CA PHE A 13 4.82 2.49 14.06
C PHE A 13 5.59 3.45 14.98
N PRO A 14 5.49 3.40 16.32
CA PRO A 14 6.29 4.26 17.20
C PRO A 14 7.80 4.07 17.06
N GLU A 15 8.26 2.83 16.86
CA GLU A 15 9.68 2.53 16.66
C GLU A 15 10.17 2.99 15.29
N PHE A 16 9.31 2.86 14.26
CA PHE A 16 9.57 3.39 12.93
C PHE A 16 9.70 4.92 12.96
N LEU A 17 8.72 5.59 13.55
CA LEU A 17 8.67 7.05 13.66
C LEU A 17 9.90 7.60 14.38
N ALA A 18 10.37 6.91 15.42
CA ALA A 18 11.58 7.28 16.16
C ALA A 18 12.88 7.19 15.33
N ARG A 19 12.88 6.49 14.19
CA ARG A 19 14.04 6.36 13.27
C ARG A 19 13.92 7.24 12.02
N ALA A 20 12.75 7.79 11.75
CA ALA A 20 12.53 8.66 10.62
C ALA A 20 12.76 10.14 11.01
N ASN A 21 13.02 10.98 10.01
CA ASN A 21 13.14 12.41 10.21
C ASN A 21 12.10 13.14 9.36
N PHE A 22 10.83 12.87 9.66
CA PHE A 22 9.73 13.34 8.86
C PHE A 22 9.50 14.86 8.97
N HIS A 23 9.40 15.49 7.80
CA HIS A 23 8.94 16.85 7.58
C HIS A 23 8.20 16.88 6.24
N SER A 24 6.88 16.77 6.30
CA SER A 24 6.05 16.90 5.12
C SER A 24 6.16 18.32 4.56
N SER A 25 6.22 18.40 3.24
CA SER A 25 6.10 19.65 2.50
C SER A 25 5.09 19.46 1.38
N TYR A 26 4.51 20.55 0.91
CA TYR A 26 3.61 20.48 -0.24
C TYR A 26 4.40 20.01 -1.48
N ILE A 27 3.87 18.99 -2.15
CA ILE A 27 4.36 18.46 -3.42
C ILE A 27 3.14 18.38 -4.34
N ASP A 28 3.17 19.11 -5.44
CA ASP A 28 2.07 19.10 -6.39
C ASP A 28 2.00 17.78 -7.18
N LEU A 29 0.87 17.53 -7.84
CA LEU A 29 0.69 16.31 -8.62
C LEU A 29 1.67 16.21 -9.79
N ALA A 30 2.07 17.33 -10.39
CA ALA A 30 2.98 17.31 -11.54
C ALA A 30 4.37 16.81 -11.15
N GLU A 31 4.86 17.18 -9.96
CA GLU A 31 6.10 16.68 -9.38
C GLU A 31 6.00 15.17 -9.08
N LEU A 32 4.88 14.70 -8.51
CA LEU A 32 4.66 13.28 -8.25
C LEU A 32 4.58 12.45 -9.53
N ARG A 33 3.97 12.97 -10.59
CA ARG A 33 3.85 12.29 -11.89
C ARG A 33 5.16 12.13 -12.64
N LYS A 34 6.26 12.74 -12.19
CA LYS A 34 7.60 12.46 -12.74
C LYS A 34 8.02 11.01 -12.56
N PHE A 35 7.36 10.28 -11.66
CA PHE A 35 7.62 8.86 -11.41
C PHE A 35 6.74 7.91 -12.23
N ASP A 36 5.79 8.43 -13.03
CA ASP A 36 4.84 7.63 -13.82
C ASP A 36 5.49 6.80 -14.94
N ASP A 37 6.73 7.10 -15.34
CA ASP A 37 7.52 6.29 -16.29
C ASP A 37 7.49 4.79 -15.94
N VAL A 38 7.50 4.48 -14.65
CA VAL A 38 7.42 3.10 -14.16
C VAL A 38 6.22 2.34 -14.70
N ALA A 39 5.08 3.00 -14.94
CA ALA A 39 3.89 2.37 -15.51
C ALA A 39 4.14 1.83 -16.93
N ASN A 40 4.89 2.59 -17.74
CA ASN A 40 5.26 2.14 -19.09
C ASN A 40 6.22 0.95 -19.05
N ARG A 41 7.09 0.87 -18.03
CA ARG A 41 8.03 -0.24 -17.84
C ARG A 41 7.35 -1.52 -17.36
N PHE A 42 6.23 -1.41 -16.63
CA PHE A 42 5.48 -2.53 -16.04
C PHE A 42 4.06 -2.63 -16.60
N GLN A 43 3.93 -2.36 -17.89
CA GLN A 43 2.66 -2.28 -18.61
C GLN A 43 1.77 -3.53 -18.45
N PRO A 44 2.28 -4.79 -18.45
CA PRO A 44 1.46 -5.96 -18.16
C PRO A 44 0.78 -5.92 -16.78
N SER A 45 1.45 -5.39 -15.75
CA SER A 45 0.87 -5.23 -14.42
C SER A 45 -0.15 -4.09 -14.36
N SER A 46 0.09 -2.99 -15.06
CA SER A 46 -0.87 -1.90 -15.18
C SER A 46 -2.17 -2.39 -15.84
N GLN A 47 -2.05 -3.13 -16.94
CA GLN A 47 -3.20 -3.72 -17.64
C GLN A 47 -3.95 -4.73 -16.78
N LEU A 48 -3.24 -5.57 -16.00
CA LEU A 48 -3.89 -6.50 -15.08
C LEU A 48 -4.70 -5.75 -14.03
N SER A 49 -4.11 -4.71 -13.43
CA SER A 49 -4.80 -3.87 -12.43
C SER A 49 -6.04 -3.20 -13.02
N GLU A 50 -5.92 -2.59 -14.20
CA GLU A 50 -7.04 -1.95 -14.92
C GLU A 50 -8.15 -2.93 -15.29
N LYS A 51 -7.79 -4.18 -15.65
CA LYS A 51 -8.75 -5.22 -16.01
C LYS A 51 -9.54 -5.71 -14.80
N LEU A 52 -8.84 -5.97 -13.70
CA LEU A 52 -9.43 -6.65 -12.54
C LEU A 52 -10.07 -5.69 -11.53
N ASN A 53 -9.56 -4.47 -11.40
CA ASN A 53 -10.08 -3.54 -10.41
C ASN A 53 -11.26 -2.72 -10.95
N SER A 54 -12.21 -2.43 -10.06
CA SER A 54 -13.17 -1.35 -10.32
C SER A 54 -12.44 -0.01 -10.37
N GLN A 55 -13.04 1.02 -10.99
CA GLN A 55 -12.44 2.35 -11.04
C GLN A 55 -12.15 2.92 -9.64
N THR A 56 -13.04 2.68 -8.69
CA THR A 56 -12.88 3.13 -7.30
C THR A 56 -11.68 2.47 -6.63
N LEU A 57 -11.49 1.16 -6.84
CA LEU A 57 -10.37 0.41 -6.29
C LEU A 57 -9.05 0.78 -6.97
N LEU A 58 -9.07 0.98 -8.29
CA LEU A 58 -7.90 1.47 -9.03
C LEU A 58 -7.47 2.86 -8.55
N ASN A 59 -8.43 3.76 -8.29
CA ASN A 59 -8.12 5.07 -7.72
C ASN A 59 -7.49 4.97 -6.32
N HIS A 60 -7.95 4.05 -5.47
CA HIS A 60 -7.32 3.76 -4.18
C HIS A 60 -5.87 3.32 -4.35
N CYS A 61 -5.63 2.33 -5.20
CA CYS A 61 -4.28 1.85 -5.51
C CYS A 61 -3.35 2.98 -6.00
N LEU A 62 -3.84 3.86 -6.87
CA LEU A 62 -3.08 5.01 -7.38
C LEU A 62 -2.81 6.06 -6.29
N ARG A 63 -3.79 6.36 -5.42
CA ARG A 63 -3.55 7.22 -4.26
C ARG A 63 -2.48 6.63 -3.34
N CYS A 64 -2.55 5.34 -3.02
CA CYS A 64 -1.54 4.67 -2.21
C CYS A 64 -0.12 4.77 -2.81
N TYR A 65 0.00 4.63 -4.13
CA TYR A 65 1.28 4.83 -4.82
C TYR A 65 1.82 6.25 -4.64
N TYR A 66 1.01 7.28 -4.90
CA TYR A 66 1.45 8.66 -4.77
C TYR A 66 1.67 9.10 -3.32
N PHE A 67 0.86 8.62 -2.37
CA PHE A 67 1.12 8.83 -0.94
C PHE A 67 2.42 8.18 -0.51
N SER A 68 2.73 6.97 -0.99
CA SER A 68 4.01 6.32 -0.72
C SER A 68 5.19 7.18 -1.21
N ILE A 69 5.09 7.77 -2.40
CA ILE A 69 6.12 8.70 -2.92
C ILE A 69 6.23 9.96 -2.07
N ALA A 70 5.10 10.54 -1.66
CA ALA A 70 5.10 11.74 -0.81
C ALA A 70 5.71 11.46 0.58
N ILE A 71 5.37 10.34 1.21
CA ILE A 71 5.97 9.87 2.46
C ILE A 71 7.47 9.64 2.29
N LEU A 72 7.88 9.06 1.15
CA LEU A 72 9.28 8.83 0.83
C LEU A 72 10.08 10.13 0.79
N ASP A 73 9.54 11.19 0.15
CA ASP A 73 10.17 12.51 0.11
C ASP A 73 10.17 13.22 1.46
N ALA A 74 9.13 13.02 2.28
CA ALA A 74 8.97 13.67 3.57
C ALA A 74 10.03 13.28 4.61
N GLY A 75 10.89 12.29 4.36
CA GLY A 75 11.99 11.94 5.28
C GLY A 75 11.98 10.50 5.77
N PHE A 76 11.60 9.57 4.88
CA PHE A 76 11.69 8.13 5.15
C PHE A 76 13.14 7.72 5.51
N PRO A 77 13.35 6.75 6.40
CA PRO A 77 14.69 6.37 6.88
C PRO A 77 15.69 6.06 5.76
N SER A 78 16.90 6.59 5.90
CA SER A 78 17.99 6.44 4.95
C SER A 78 19.33 6.54 5.68
N ASN A 79 20.33 5.78 5.21
CA ASN A 79 21.69 5.76 5.76
C ASN A 79 21.77 5.39 7.26
N THR A 80 20.83 4.60 7.78
CA THR A 80 20.95 4.09 9.15
C THR A 80 22.15 3.13 9.24
N PRO A 81 23.04 3.30 10.24
CA PRO A 81 24.18 2.41 10.42
C PRO A 81 23.78 0.94 10.46
N SER A 82 24.50 0.10 9.71
CA SER A 82 24.32 -1.35 9.63
C SER A 82 23.00 -1.84 9.00
N VAL A 83 22.20 -0.94 8.43
CA VAL A 83 20.99 -1.31 7.68
C VAL A 83 21.32 -1.39 6.19
N PRO A 84 21.06 -2.52 5.50
CA PRO A 84 21.21 -2.61 4.04
C PRO A 84 20.41 -1.50 3.35
N GLN A 85 20.91 -0.97 2.23
CA GLN A 85 20.25 0.11 1.51
C GLN A 85 19.57 -0.42 0.24
N ILE A 86 18.46 0.21 -0.16
CA ILE A 86 17.77 0.02 -1.43
C ILE A 86 17.89 1.31 -2.24
N SER A 87 18.09 1.22 -3.57
CA SER A 87 18.14 2.43 -4.41
C SER A 87 16.74 3.02 -4.57
N ARG A 88 16.66 4.35 -4.77
CA ARG A 88 15.39 5.03 -5.03
C ARG A 88 14.65 4.44 -6.23
N GLU A 89 15.36 4.16 -7.33
CA GLU A 89 14.74 3.58 -8.53
C GLU A 89 14.13 2.21 -8.23
N GLU A 90 14.87 1.36 -7.52
CA GLU A 90 14.42 0.02 -7.15
C GLU A 90 13.20 0.07 -6.23
N LEU A 91 13.22 0.95 -5.22
CA LEU A 91 12.11 1.13 -4.30
C LEU A 91 10.86 1.66 -5.01
N ILE A 92 10.98 2.68 -5.88
CA ILE A 92 9.84 3.23 -6.62
C ILE A 92 9.21 2.18 -7.54
N LYS A 93 10.04 1.33 -8.19
CA LYS A 93 9.57 0.18 -8.95
C LYS A 93 8.74 -0.78 -8.10
N GLN A 94 9.28 -1.20 -6.95
CA GLN A 94 8.59 -2.12 -6.06
C GLN A 94 7.30 -1.52 -5.52
N LEU A 95 7.33 -0.25 -5.10
CA LEU A 95 6.14 0.48 -4.64
C LEU A 95 5.06 0.55 -5.72
N TYR A 96 5.43 0.85 -6.97
CA TYR A 96 4.45 0.88 -8.05
C TYR A 96 3.73 -0.46 -8.21
N LEU A 97 4.50 -1.55 -8.33
CA LEU A 97 3.95 -2.89 -8.48
C LEU A 97 3.13 -3.33 -7.27
N THR A 98 3.61 -3.08 -6.05
CA THR A 98 2.89 -3.39 -4.82
C THR A 98 1.58 -2.59 -4.76
N CYS A 99 1.61 -1.26 -4.93
CA CYS A 99 0.44 -0.41 -4.79
C CYS A 99 -0.64 -0.70 -5.84
N ILE A 100 -0.30 -0.90 -7.12
CA ILE A 100 -1.33 -1.14 -8.14
C ILE A 100 -1.96 -2.54 -8.05
N LEU A 101 -1.32 -3.48 -7.34
CA LEU A 101 -1.73 -4.89 -7.29
C LEU A 101 -2.19 -5.37 -5.90
N HIS A 102 -1.99 -4.60 -4.83
CA HIS A 102 -2.20 -5.11 -3.46
C HIS A 102 -3.62 -5.61 -3.18
N ASP A 103 -4.62 -4.96 -3.76
CA ASP A 103 -6.04 -5.26 -3.54
C ASP A 103 -6.68 -6.16 -4.59
N LEU A 104 -5.90 -6.81 -5.47
CA LEU A 104 -6.47 -7.71 -6.48
C LEU A 104 -7.34 -8.82 -5.88
N GLY A 105 -7.05 -9.25 -4.65
CA GLY A 105 -7.86 -10.25 -3.96
C GLY A 105 -9.27 -9.79 -3.58
N LEU A 106 -9.57 -8.49 -3.62
CA LEU A 106 -10.90 -7.89 -3.44
C LEU A 106 -11.69 -7.77 -4.74
N SER A 107 -11.05 -8.03 -5.89
CA SER A 107 -11.70 -7.94 -7.19
C SER A 107 -12.89 -8.91 -7.30
N THR A 108 -13.99 -8.41 -7.85
CA THR A 108 -15.16 -9.22 -8.21
C THR A 108 -15.13 -9.68 -9.67
N HIS A 109 -14.05 -9.42 -10.40
CA HIS A 109 -13.89 -9.88 -11.78
C HIS A 109 -13.78 -11.41 -11.80
N GLU A 110 -14.34 -12.05 -12.84
CA GLU A 110 -14.40 -13.51 -12.96
C GLU A 110 -13.02 -14.19 -12.83
N ASP A 111 -12.00 -13.67 -13.50
CA ASP A 111 -10.61 -14.18 -13.39
C ASP A 111 -10.06 -14.18 -11.95
N ALA A 112 -10.38 -13.17 -11.14
CA ALA A 112 -9.98 -13.14 -9.73
C ALA A 112 -10.87 -14.07 -8.90
N ALA A 113 -12.18 -14.01 -9.08
CA ALA A 113 -13.14 -14.82 -8.33
C ALA A 113 -13.00 -16.33 -8.59
N SER A 114 -12.50 -16.72 -9.76
CA SER A 114 -12.30 -18.13 -10.17
C SER A 114 -10.93 -18.68 -9.80
N HIS A 115 -10.01 -17.84 -9.30
CA HIS A 115 -8.66 -18.25 -8.96
C HIS A 115 -8.66 -19.30 -7.83
N PRO A 116 -7.79 -20.34 -7.84
CA PRO A 116 -7.81 -21.41 -6.84
C PRO A 116 -7.62 -20.96 -5.38
N ALA A 117 -7.01 -19.79 -5.17
CA ALA A 117 -6.82 -19.20 -3.84
C ALA A 117 -7.96 -18.28 -3.37
N HIS A 118 -9.05 -18.13 -4.13
CA HIS A 118 -10.14 -17.19 -3.82
C HIS A 118 -10.80 -17.41 -2.45
N ASP A 119 -10.74 -18.64 -1.91
CA ASP A 119 -11.27 -18.96 -0.58
C ASP A 119 -10.36 -18.53 0.57
N MET A 120 -9.12 -18.11 0.29
CA MET A 120 -8.25 -17.48 1.27
C MET A 120 -8.72 -16.06 1.59
N THR A 121 -8.18 -15.50 2.66
CA THR A 121 -8.21 -14.05 2.93
C THR A 121 -7.66 -13.26 1.72
N PHE A 122 -8.19 -12.06 1.45
CA PHE A 122 -7.92 -11.37 0.16
C PHE A 122 -6.45 -11.03 -0.06
N GLU A 123 -5.72 -10.75 1.00
CA GLU A 123 -4.30 -10.42 1.03
C GLU A 123 -3.49 -11.60 0.49
N PHE A 124 -3.84 -12.83 0.89
CA PHE A 124 -3.19 -14.05 0.40
C PHE A 124 -3.66 -14.41 -1.00
N HIS A 125 -4.96 -14.27 -1.26
CA HIS A 125 -5.53 -14.50 -2.57
C HIS A 125 -4.85 -13.60 -3.62
N GLY A 126 -4.88 -12.28 -3.40
CA GLY A 126 -4.24 -11.28 -4.25
C GLY A 126 -2.72 -11.47 -4.30
N GLY A 127 -2.07 -11.72 -3.17
CA GLY A 127 -0.64 -11.98 -3.12
C GLY A 127 -0.22 -13.17 -4.00
N LEU A 128 -0.97 -14.28 -3.98
CA LEU A 128 -0.69 -15.44 -4.83
C LEU A 128 -0.89 -15.13 -6.32
N MET A 129 -2.00 -14.46 -6.67
CA MET A 129 -2.24 -14.01 -8.05
C MET A 129 -1.10 -13.12 -8.56
N VAL A 130 -0.63 -12.20 -7.71
CA VAL A 130 0.47 -11.29 -8.04
C VAL A 130 1.79 -12.03 -8.19
N TYR A 131 2.10 -12.95 -7.27
CA TYR A 131 3.30 -13.77 -7.38
C TYR A 131 3.37 -14.51 -8.72
N GLU A 132 2.26 -15.17 -9.10
CA GLU A 132 2.14 -15.90 -10.36
C GLU A 132 2.28 -14.98 -11.57
N HIS A 133 1.57 -13.84 -11.56
CA HIS A 133 1.66 -12.82 -12.62
C HIS A 133 3.08 -12.29 -12.78
N LEU A 134 3.71 -11.83 -11.70
CA LEU A 134 5.06 -11.27 -11.76
C LEU A 134 6.10 -12.29 -12.23
N ARG A 135 5.94 -13.55 -11.80
CA ARG A 135 6.76 -14.67 -12.27
C ARG A 135 6.60 -14.91 -13.77
N ALA A 136 5.36 -14.94 -14.26
CA ALA A 136 5.10 -15.20 -15.67
C ALA A 136 5.63 -14.07 -16.57
N GLU A 137 5.41 -12.81 -16.18
CA GLU A 137 5.70 -11.66 -17.04
C GLU A 137 7.16 -11.19 -16.97
N TYR A 138 7.78 -11.21 -15.79
CA TYR A 138 9.06 -10.50 -15.57
C TYR A 138 10.25 -11.39 -15.22
N ALA A 139 10.01 -12.63 -14.77
CA ALA A 139 11.10 -13.58 -14.53
C ALA A 139 11.85 -13.98 -15.81
N PRO A 140 11.17 -14.31 -16.93
CA PRO A 140 11.86 -14.82 -18.12
C PRO A 140 12.81 -13.80 -18.74
N SER A 141 12.47 -12.52 -18.62
CA SER A 141 13.24 -11.38 -19.13
C SER A 141 14.22 -10.80 -18.11
N LEU A 142 14.28 -11.36 -16.88
CA LEU A 142 15.10 -10.88 -15.76
C LEU A 142 14.88 -9.40 -15.41
N VAL A 143 13.67 -8.88 -15.69
CA VAL A 143 13.27 -7.53 -15.29
C VAL A 143 13.06 -7.47 -13.78
N LEU A 144 12.55 -8.57 -13.20
CA LEU A 144 12.48 -8.79 -11.77
C LEU A 144 13.19 -10.09 -11.38
N ASP A 145 14.02 -10.04 -10.35
CA ASP A 145 14.59 -11.22 -9.71
C ASP A 145 13.65 -11.84 -8.66
N ASP A 146 14.01 -13.03 -8.18
CA ASP A 146 13.21 -13.79 -7.22
C ASP A 146 13.02 -13.06 -5.90
N SER A 147 14.01 -12.29 -5.46
CA SER A 147 13.94 -11.54 -4.21
C SER A 147 12.99 -10.34 -4.34
N GLN A 148 12.98 -9.67 -5.49
CA GLN A 148 12.08 -8.55 -5.78
C GLN A 148 10.64 -9.03 -5.85
N ILE A 149 10.38 -10.14 -6.57
CA ILE A 149 9.04 -10.72 -6.67
C ILE A 149 8.54 -11.18 -5.29
N ALA A 150 9.40 -11.83 -4.51
CA ALA A 150 9.06 -12.26 -3.16
C ALA A 150 8.77 -11.07 -2.22
N ASP A 151 9.56 -10.00 -2.28
CA ASP A 151 9.35 -8.82 -1.43
C ASP A 151 8.06 -8.07 -1.79
N ILE A 152 7.76 -7.90 -3.09
CA ILE A 152 6.48 -7.33 -3.55
C ILE A 152 5.31 -8.17 -3.05
N THR A 153 5.38 -9.49 -3.26
CA THR A 153 4.34 -10.44 -2.85
C THR A 153 4.12 -10.42 -1.34
N GLN A 154 5.19 -10.48 -0.56
CA GLN A 154 5.12 -10.45 0.90
C GLN A 154 4.58 -9.11 1.40
N SER A 155 4.96 -8.00 0.78
CA SER A 155 4.43 -6.66 1.09
C SER A 155 2.91 -6.62 0.88
N ILE A 156 2.41 -7.21 -0.20
CA ILE A 156 0.97 -7.34 -0.46
C ILE A 156 0.30 -8.23 0.58
N MET A 157 0.86 -9.39 0.90
CA MET A 157 0.22 -10.32 1.86
C MET A 157 0.14 -9.78 3.30
N LEU A 158 0.89 -8.72 3.61
CA LEU A 158 1.03 -8.18 4.97
C LEU A 158 0.57 -6.71 5.10
N HIS A 159 0.08 -6.09 4.03
CA HIS A 159 -0.14 -4.64 3.99
C HIS A 159 -1.20 -4.15 5.00
N ASP A 160 -2.15 -5.00 5.38
CA ASP A 160 -3.25 -4.67 6.30
C ASP A 160 -2.99 -5.12 7.76
N VAL A 161 -1.79 -5.65 8.03
CA VAL A 161 -1.44 -6.23 9.34
C VAL A 161 -0.78 -5.20 10.25
N PHE A 162 -1.39 -4.88 11.39
CA PHE A 162 -0.70 -4.12 12.43
C PHE A 162 0.35 -4.98 13.14
N PHE A 163 1.61 -4.59 13.05
CA PHE A 163 2.72 -5.28 13.70
C PHE A 163 3.09 -4.62 15.03
N ASP A 164 3.17 -5.44 16.09
CA ASP A 164 3.60 -4.97 17.43
C ASP A 164 5.12 -5.01 17.63
N ALA A 165 5.86 -5.69 16.73
CA ALA A 165 7.32 -5.80 16.77
C ALA A 165 7.87 -6.29 15.42
N GLY A 166 9.20 -6.20 15.25
CA GLY A 166 9.92 -6.77 14.11
C GLY A 166 10.31 -5.74 13.05
N MET A 167 10.66 -6.24 11.87
CA MET A 167 11.14 -5.43 10.74
C MET A 167 10.27 -5.68 9.51
N SER A 168 10.04 -4.62 8.75
CA SER A 168 9.38 -4.63 7.45
C SER A 168 10.40 -4.23 6.38
N SER A 169 10.18 -4.63 5.13
CA SER A 169 10.89 -4.00 4.02
C SER A 169 10.42 -2.55 3.88
N ALA A 170 11.23 -1.72 3.22
CA ALA A 170 10.82 -0.35 2.90
C ALA A 170 9.51 -0.32 2.10
N THR A 171 9.39 -1.22 1.12
CA THR A 171 8.19 -1.41 0.30
C THR A 171 6.98 -1.77 1.14
N GLY A 172 7.10 -2.77 2.03
CA GLY A 172 6.00 -3.19 2.90
C GLY A 172 5.54 -2.09 3.86
N MET A 173 6.48 -1.37 4.47
CA MET A 173 6.13 -0.28 5.39
C MET A 173 5.42 0.88 4.69
N LEU A 174 5.91 1.31 3.53
CA LEU A 174 5.29 2.38 2.75
C LEU A 174 3.91 1.99 2.22
N MET A 175 3.75 0.75 1.75
CA MET A 175 2.43 0.22 1.36
C MET A 175 1.45 0.25 2.53
N GLN A 176 1.88 -0.22 3.71
CA GLN A 176 1.04 -0.21 4.90
C GLN A 176 0.64 1.20 5.32
N LEU A 177 1.61 2.13 5.42
CA LEU A 177 1.34 3.53 5.79
C LEU A 177 0.34 4.18 4.83
N SER A 178 0.53 3.97 3.52
CA SER A 178 -0.31 4.59 2.50
C SER A 178 -1.71 3.97 2.44
N ALA A 179 -1.86 2.65 2.54
CA ALA A 179 -3.15 1.97 2.59
C ALA A 179 -3.95 2.38 3.84
N PHE A 180 -3.31 2.35 5.01
CA PHE A 180 -3.96 2.75 6.26
C PHE A 180 -4.31 4.23 6.29
N PHE A 181 -3.44 5.10 5.78
CA PHE A 181 -3.78 6.52 5.64
C PHE A 181 -4.97 6.72 4.70
N ASP A 182 -4.96 6.10 3.51
CA ASP A 182 -6.05 6.30 2.56
C ASP A 182 -7.37 5.72 3.08
N MET A 183 -7.34 4.69 3.94
CA MET A 183 -8.54 4.12 4.55
C MET A 183 -9.03 4.86 5.79
N LEU A 184 -8.12 5.31 6.66
CA LEU A 184 -8.43 5.70 8.04
C LEU A 184 -8.03 7.16 8.37
N GLY A 185 -7.33 7.84 7.47
CA GLY A 185 -6.99 9.25 7.54
C GLY A 185 -5.81 9.59 8.46
N TYR A 186 -5.67 10.88 8.78
CA TYR A 186 -4.53 11.43 9.54
C TYR A 186 -4.36 10.87 10.95
N GLY A 187 -5.45 10.37 11.53
CA GLY A 187 -5.50 9.86 12.91
C GLY A 187 -5.17 8.37 13.08
N VAL A 188 -4.74 7.69 12.01
CA VAL A 188 -4.69 6.22 11.97
C VAL A 188 -3.77 5.57 13.00
N TYR A 189 -2.68 6.21 13.41
CA TYR A 189 -1.80 5.73 14.49
C TYR A 189 -1.88 6.61 15.76
N GLY A 190 -2.94 7.40 15.89
CA GLY A 190 -3.10 8.43 16.91
C GLY A 190 -3.39 9.79 16.29
N THR A 191 -3.87 10.75 17.08
CA THR A 191 -4.22 12.10 16.63
C THR A 191 -3.09 12.73 15.81
N ASP A 192 -3.41 13.10 14.57
CA ASP A 192 -2.50 13.76 13.62
C ASP A 192 -1.18 13.01 13.34
N SER A 193 -1.16 11.69 13.59
CA SER A 193 0.02 10.83 13.43
C SER A 193 0.65 10.88 12.04
N MET A 194 -0.13 11.15 10.99
CA MET A 194 0.35 11.20 9.61
C MET A 194 0.71 12.61 9.12
N GLU A 195 0.46 13.68 9.88
CA GLU A 195 0.70 15.06 9.42
C GLU A 195 2.16 15.33 9.07
N CYS A 196 3.08 14.73 9.84
CA CYS A 196 4.51 14.83 9.57
C CYS A 196 4.94 14.14 8.27
N MET A 197 4.14 13.20 7.74
CA MET A 197 4.48 12.41 6.55
C MET A 197 3.75 12.88 5.28
N LEU A 198 2.56 13.46 5.42
CA LEU A 198 1.71 13.85 4.29
C LEU A 198 1.13 15.26 4.45
N HIS A 199 1.51 16.16 3.55
CA HIS A 199 0.98 17.52 3.54
C HIS A 199 -0.47 17.55 3.02
N ARG A 200 -1.35 18.28 3.71
CA ARG A 200 -2.80 18.29 3.42
C ARG A 200 -3.13 18.75 2.00
N ASP A 201 -2.42 19.72 1.46
CA ASP A 201 -2.67 20.19 0.08
C ASP A 201 -2.26 19.15 -0.98
N THR A 202 -1.20 18.37 -0.74
CA THR A 202 -0.83 17.23 -1.58
C THR A 202 -1.96 16.19 -1.60
N VAL A 203 -2.52 15.89 -0.42
CA VAL A 203 -3.64 14.94 -0.28
C VAL A 203 -4.88 15.42 -1.03
N ARG A 204 -5.28 16.68 -0.86
CA ARG A 204 -6.44 17.27 -1.56
C ARG A 204 -6.28 17.21 -3.08
N GLU A 205 -5.08 17.49 -3.59
CA GLU A 205 -4.81 17.46 -5.03
C GLU A 205 -4.89 16.03 -5.59
N LEU A 206 -4.36 15.05 -4.84
CA LEU A 206 -4.43 13.63 -5.20
C LEU A 206 -5.86 13.10 -5.16
N GLU A 207 -6.66 13.44 -4.14
CA GLU A 207 -8.06 13.01 -4.06
C GLU A 207 -8.94 13.67 -5.13
N LYS A 208 -8.60 14.89 -5.57
CA LYS A 208 -9.25 15.52 -6.71
C LYS A 208 -8.93 14.80 -8.02
N ALA A 209 -7.69 14.35 -8.19
CA ALA A 209 -7.24 13.63 -9.40
C ALA A 209 -7.73 12.17 -9.43
N PHE A 210 -7.81 11.53 -8.26
CA PHE A 210 -8.22 10.15 -8.07
C PHE A 210 -9.34 10.09 -7.02
N PRO A 211 -10.59 10.39 -7.41
CA PRO A 211 -11.71 10.48 -6.47
C PRO A 211 -11.92 9.20 -5.65
N ARG A 212 -12.25 9.38 -4.36
CA ARG A 212 -12.54 8.28 -3.42
C ARG A 212 -13.85 7.56 -3.74
N GLY A 213 -14.86 8.27 -4.24
CA GLY A 213 -16.21 7.72 -4.43
C GLY A 213 -16.72 7.05 -3.15
N ASP A 214 -17.38 5.91 -3.30
CA ASP A 214 -17.94 5.14 -2.18
C ASP A 214 -16.93 4.12 -1.58
N MET A 215 -15.62 4.35 -1.77
CA MET A 215 -14.57 3.39 -1.40
C MET A 215 -14.65 2.95 0.06
N VAL A 216 -14.82 3.88 1.00
CA VAL A 216 -14.85 3.53 2.44
C VAL A 216 -16.05 2.65 2.78
N GLU A 217 -17.23 2.95 2.21
CA GLU A 217 -18.44 2.16 2.43
C GLU A 217 -18.32 0.78 1.78
N GLY A 218 -17.85 0.74 0.52
CA GLY A 218 -17.60 -0.50 -0.22
C GLY A 218 -16.59 -1.41 0.47
N SER A 219 -15.44 -0.87 0.91
CA SER A 219 -14.42 -1.60 1.64
C SER A 219 -14.91 -2.08 3.00
N THR A 220 -15.73 -1.28 3.70
CA THR A 220 -16.35 -1.67 4.98
C THR A 220 -17.28 -2.87 4.78
N TYR A 221 -18.16 -2.81 3.77
CA TYR A 221 -19.04 -3.93 3.43
C TYR A 221 -18.25 -5.17 3.04
N ALA A 222 -17.24 -5.03 2.18
CA ALA A 222 -16.38 -6.15 1.77
C ALA A 222 -15.65 -6.80 2.96
N ALA A 223 -15.11 -6.00 3.88
CA ALA A 223 -14.46 -6.48 5.10
C ALA A 223 -15.44 -7.24 6.01
N GLN A 224 -16.65 -6.71 6.20
CA GLN A 224 -17.69 -7.37 7.01
C GLN A 224 -18.14 -8.69 6.39
N GLU A 225 -18.38 -8.71 5.08
CA GLU A 225 -18.75 -9.93 4.37
C GLU A 225 -17.63 -10.96 4.44
N MET A 226 -16.38 -10.55 4.27
CA MET A 226 -15.23 -11.44 4.39
C MET A 226 -15.13 -12.07 5.76
N MET A 227 -15.22 -11.30 6.83
CA MET A 227 -15.21 -11.84 8.19
C MET A 227 -16.38 -12.80 8.43
N ARG A 228 -17.52 -12.61 7.76
CA ARG A 228 -18.69 -13.49 7.83
C ARG A 228 -18.49 -14.80 7.09
N VAL A 229 -17.97 -14.76 5.85
CA VAL A 229 -17.78 -15.95 5.01
C VAL A 229 -16.49 -16.72 5.33
N LYS A 230 -15.47 -16.01 5.80
CA LYS A 230 -14.12 -16.50 6.10
C LYS A 230 -13.75 -16.07 7.54
N PRO A 231 -14.32 -16.71 8.58
CA PRO A 231 -14.07 -16.33 9.97
C PRO A 231 -12.62 -16.52 10.44
N ASN A 232 -11.76 -17.09 9.60
CA ASN A 232 -10.32 -17.25 9.80
C ASN A 232 -9.47 -16.25 8.98
N CYS A 233 -10.08 -15.26 8.31
CA CYS A 233 -9.37 -14.24 7.52
C CYS A 233 -8.51 -13.32 8.40
N HIS A 234 -7.53 -12.65 7.78
CA HIS A 234 -6.58 -11.77 8.51
C HIS A 234 -7.28 -10.62 9.22
N LEU A 235 -8.26 -10.00 8.58
CA LEU A 235 -9.09 -8.93 9.16
C LEU A 235 -9.73 -9.29 10.52
N THR A 236 -9.98 -10.57 10.81
CA THR A 236 -10.53 -10.97 12.14
C THR A 236 -9.54 -10.76 13.29
N ARG A 237 -8.25 -10.59 12.98
CA ARG A 237 -7.18 -10.33 13.95
C ARG A 237 -6.81 -8.86 14.06
N ALA A 238 -7.48 -7.98 13.31
CA ALA A 238 -7.21 -6.54 13.37
C ALA A 238 -7.41 -6.03 14.82
N PRO A 239 -6.51 -5.17 15.33
CA PRO A 239 -6.64 -4.61 16.66
C PRO A 239 -8.00 -3.95 16.88
N THR A 240 -8.48 -3.94 18.13
CA THR A 240 -9.82 -3.44 18.47
C THR A 240 -10.10 -2.02 17.96
N PHE A 241 -9.09 -1.15 17.87
CA PHE A 241 -9.21 0.20 17.29
C PHE A 241 -9.50 0.16 15.78
N ALA A 242 -8.73 -0.61 15.00
CA ALA A 242 -8.97 -0.82 13.58
C ALA A 242 -10.32 -1.52 13.35
N ALA A 243 -10.65 -2.50 14.19
CA ALA A 243 -11.96 -3.17 14.16
C ALA A 243 -13.11 -2.19 14.48
N ARG A 244 -12.91 -1.16 15.31
CA ARG A 244 -13.92 -0.12 15.58
C ARG A 244 -14.11 0.80 14.38
N LEU A 245 -13.04 1.15 13.66
CA LEU A 245 -13.12 1.93 12.42
C LEU A 245 -13.81 1.15 11.30
N ILE A 246 -13.50 -0.15 11.18
CA ILE A 246 -14.14 -1.08 10.22
C ILE A 246 -15.61 -1.38 10.60
N LYS A 247 -15.98 -1.32 11.89
CA LYS A 247 -17.34 -1.64 12.37
C LYS A 247 -18.21 -0.41 12.68
N GLY A 248 -17.64 0.78 12.73
CA GLY A 248 -18.32 2.00 13.15
C GLY A 248 -17.58 3.21 12.59
N VAL A 249 -18.09 3.75 11.50
CA VAL A 249 -17.62 5.00 10.91
C VAL A 249 -17.93 6.15 11.87
N HIS A 250 -17.04 6.37 12.84
CA HIS A 250 -16.74 7.72 13.26
C HIS A 250 -15.52 8.11 12.45
N CYS A 251 -15.72 8.89 11.38
CA CYS A 251 -14.64 9.72 10.85
C CYS A 251 -13.99 10.40 12.05
N LEU A 252 -12.71 10.12 12.29
CA LEU A 252 -11.90 11.01 13.12
C LEU A 252 -12.04 12.40 12.50
N ALA A 253 -12.16 13.41 13.35
CA ALA A 253 -12.73 14.73 13.02
C ALA A 253 -11.99 15.54 11.94
N ASP A 254 -10.92 14.98 11.34
CA ASP A 254 -10.13 15.55 10.25
C ASP A 254 -9.65 14.46 9.29
N SER A 255 -10.55 13.54 8.89
CA SER A 255 -10.17 12.33 8.16
C SER A 255 -9.43 12.61 6.84
N HIS A 256 -9.72 13.72 6.15
CA HIS A 256 -8.97 14.23 4.99
C HIS A 256 -9.09 15.76 4.87
#